data_AF-A0A7Y0Z3V1-F1
#
_entry.id   AF-A0A7Y0Z3V1-F1
#
_cell.length_a   1.000
_cell.length_b   1.000
_cell.length_c   1.000
_cell.angle_alpha   90.00
_cell.angle_beta   90.00
_cell.angle_gamma   90.00
#
_symmetry.space_group_name_H-M   'P 1'
#
loop_
_entity.id
_entity.type
_entity.pdbx_description
1 polymer ?
#
loop_
_entity_poly.entity_id
_entity_poly.type
_entity_poly.pdbx_seq_one_letter_code
_entity_poly.pdbx_strand_id
1 'polypeptide(L)'
;MNPSLTETPALSRRGVLKIGLCASAFLATAGLGASLSGCSSSTPASGFAMLRSSDLPFLRAIIPVLLEGAASAQDVVAGIEDTLKKLDYSLQNLSPEMFKLTQQLFDVLSMGITRGPLTGIWGSWENASSDQIRNFLHRWENSYLNLLRMGQGSLLKLVIMAWYFRPQSWAHCGYPGPPKI
;
A
#
# COMPACT_ATOMS: atom_id res chain seq x y z
N MET A 1 -24.33 46.66 11.30
CA MET A 1 -23.02 46.03 11.05
C MET A 1 -23.29 44.58 10.70
N ASN A 2 -23.02 44.17 9.46
CA ASN A 2 -23.23 42.80 8.99
C ASN A 2 -21.86 42.25 8.56
N PRO A 3 -21.40 41.08 9.04
CA PRO A 3 -20.07 40.58 8.72
C PRO A 3 -20.02 40.07 7.27
N SER A 4 -19.04 40.54 6.52
CA SER A 4 -18.67 40.02 5.21
C SER A 4 -18.03 38.63 5.37
N LEU A 5 -18.68 37.61 4.79
CA LEU A 5 -18.10 36.27 4.68
C LEU A 5 -16.95 36.32 3.67
N THR A 6 -15.74 36.07 4.14
CA THR A 6 -14.55 35.82 3.33
C THR A 6 -14.82 34.71 2.32
N GLU A 7 -14.76 35.05 1.03
CA GLU A 7 -14.71 34.07 -0.06
C GLU A 7 -13.42 33.24 0.06
N THR A 8 -13.55 31.95 0.33
CA THR A 8 -12.44 31.00 0.25
C THR A 8 -12.09 30.79 -1.23
N PRO A 9 -10.85 31.02 -1.69
CA PRO A 9 -10.45 30.90 -3.11
C PRO A 9 -10.29 29.44 -3.57
N ALA A 10 -10.94 28.49 -2.89
CA ALA A 10 -10.86 27.07 -3.20
C ALA A 10 -12.09 26.67 -4.01
N LEU A 11 -11.87 26.37 -5.30
CA LEU A 11 -12.82 25.85 -6.30
C LEU A 11 -13.37 26.88 -7.31
N SER A 12 -12.47 27.62 -7.96
CA SER A 12 -12.79 28.25 -9.26
C SER A 12 -13.03 27.19 -10.34
N ARG A 13 -14.00 27.40 -11.24
CA ARG A 13 -14.28 26.55 -12.43
C ARG A 13 -13.01 26.27 -13.26
N ARG A 14 -12.11 27.25 -13.36
CA ARG A 14 -10.83 27.10 -14.05
C ARG A 14 -9.84 26.21 -13.28
N GLY A 15 -9.91 26.21 -11.95
CA GLY A 15 -9.14 25.31 -11.09
C GLY A 15 -9.56 23.85 -11.28
N VAL A 16 -10.88 23.59 -11.33
CA VAL A 16 -11.42 22.24 -11.58
C VAL A 16 -11.02 21.73 -12.97
N LEU A 17 -11.09 22.58 -14.01
CA LEU A 17 -10.66 22.21 -15.36
C LEU A 17 -9.15 21.93 -15.45
N LYS A 18 -8.31 22.72 -14.76
CA LYS A 18 -6.86 22.48 -14.72
C LYS A 18 -6.52 21.18 -13.98
N ILE A 19 -7.17 20.92 -12.85
CA ILE A 19 -6.99 19.67 -12.10
C ILE A 19 -7.45 18.48 -12.95
N GLY A 20 -8.60 18.59 -13.62
CA GLY A 20 -9.11 17.57 -14.54
C GLY A 20 -8.17 17.29 -15.71
N LEU A 21 -7.59 18.34 -16.31
CA LEU A 21 -6.61 18.22 -17.40
C LEU A 21 -5.29 17.57 -16.94
N CYS A 22 -4.79 17.94 -15.76
CA CYS A 22 -3.60 17.31 -15.18
C CYS A 22 -3.86 15.85 -14.79
N ALA A 23 -5.03 15.56 -14.21
CA ALA A 23 -5.42 14.20 -13.83
C ALA A 23 -5.63 13.30 -15.06
N SER A 24 -6.22 13.82 -16.14
CA SER A 24 -6.39 13.06 -17.38
C SER A 24 -5.07 12.85 -18.13
N ALA A 25 -4.17 13.85 -18.15
CA ALA A 25 -2.81 13.66 -18.66
C ALA A 25 -2.06 12.60 -17.85
N PHE A 26 -2.12 12.66 -16.52
CA PHE A 26 -1.52 11.65 -15.64
C PHE A 26 -2.11 10.25 -15.87
N LEU A 27 -3.44 10.13 -15.98
CA LEU A 27 -4.11 8.85 -16.26
C LEU A 27 -3.81 8.33 -17.67
N ALA A 28 -3.67 9.20 -18.68
CA ALA A 28 -3.30 8.81 -20.03
C ALA A 28 -1.85 8.34 -20.11
N THR A 29 -0.93 9.01 -19.42
CA THR A 29 0.47 8.58 -19.32
C THR A 29 0.61 7.32 -18.47
N ALA A 30 -0.14 7.17 -17.39
CA ALA A 30 -0.18 5.95 -16.59
C ALA A 30 -0.82 4.78 -17.38
N GLY A 31 -1.86 5.04 -18.18
CA GLY A 31 -2.52 4.04 -19.02
C GLY A 31 -1.67 3.55 -20.20
N LEU A 32 -0.93 4.45 -20.85
CA LEU A 32 0.02 4.11 -21.92
C LEU A 32 1.32 3.51 -21.36
N GLY A 33 1.79 3.99 -20.20
CA GLY A 33 2.91 3.41 -19.47
C GLY A 33 2.62 1.99 -18.99
N ALA A 34 1.40 1.72 -18.52
CA ALA A 34 0.96 0.37 -18.10
C ALA A 34 0.81 -0.61 -19.28
N SER A 35 0.55 -0.12 -20.49
CA SER A 35 0.44 -0.96 -21.69
C SER A 35 1.77 -1.19 -22.41
N LEU A 36 2.79 -0.33 -22.20
CA LEU A 36 4.13 -0.48 -22.78
C LEU A 36 5.18 -1.06 -21.82
N SER A 37 4.95 -1.00 -20.50
CA SER A 37 5.90 -1.48 -19.48
C SER A 37 5.50 -2.85 -18.94
N GLY A 38 5.33 -3.85 -19.81
CA GLY A 38 5.00 -5.24 -19.44
C GLY A 38 5.98 -5.93 -18.47
N CYS A 39 6.11 -5.39 -17.26
CA CYS A 39 7.11 -5.71 -16.25
C CYS A 39 6.49 -6.11 -14.91
N SER A 40 5.17 -6.00 -14.74
CA SER A 40 4.47 -6.74 -13.68
C SER A 40 4.31 -8.17 -14.16
N SER A 41 5.03 -9.11 -13.52
CA SER A 41 4.88 -10.52 -13.84
C SER A 41 3.44 -10.92 -13.59
N SER A 42 2.68 -11.27 -14.62
CA SER A 42 1.29 -11.72 -14.46
C SER A 42 1.19 -13.02 -13.67
N THR A 43 2.30 -13.72 -13.46
CA THR A 43 2.38 -14.99 -12.74
C THR A 43 2.64 -14.79 -11.25
N PRO A 44 1.90 -15.49 -10.37
CA PRO A 44 2.23 -15.58 -8.95
C PRO A 44 3.66 -16.06 -8.71
N ALA A 45 4.27 -15.61 -7.62
CA ALA A 45 5.57 -16.09 -7.17
C ALA A 45 5.49 -17.55 -6.72
N SER A 46 6.61 -18.27 -6.76
CA SER A 46 6.67 -19.65 -6.28
C SER A 46 6.14 -19.78 -4.84
N GLY A 47 5.18 -20.69 -4.66
CA GLY A 47 4.52 -20.93 -3.37
C GLY A 47 3.41 -19.93 -3.00
N PHE A 48 3.07 -18.97 -3.86
CA PHE A 48 1.98 -18.02 -3.66
C PHE A 48 0.88 -18.24 -4.71
N ALA A 49 -0.37 -17.94 -4.37
CA ALA A 49 -1.49 -18.08 -5.30
C ALA A 49 -1.84 -16.75 -5.99
N MET A 50 -1.62 -15.62 -5.31
CA MET A 50 -2.04 -14.28 -5.76
C MET A 50 -0.86 -13.30 -5.83
N LEU A 51 0.03 -13.33 -4.84
CA LEU A 51 1.20 -12.44 -4.78
C LEU A 51 2.21 -12.79 -5.88
N ARG A 52 2.68 -11.76 -6.58
CA ARG A 52 3.64 -11.87 -7.70
C ARG A 52 5.05 -11.60 -7.21
N SER A 53 6.04 -12.05 -7.97
CA SER A 53 7.46 -11.81 -7.63
C SER A 53 7.79 -10.33 -7.50
N SER A 54 7.11 -9.48 -8.28
CA SER A 54 7.24 -8.01 -8.22
C SER A 54 6.71 -7.39 -6.92
N ASP A 55 5.80 -8.06 -6.22
CA ASP A 55 5.14 -7.54 -5.02
C ASP A 55 6.00 -7.79 -3.77
N LEU A 56 6.79 -8.87 -3.78
CA LEU A 56 7.50 -9.35 -2.58
C LEU A 56 8.58 -8.40 -2.04
N PRO A 57 9.44 -7.75 -2.86
CA PRO A 57 10.45 -6.84 -2.34
C PRO A 57 9.84 -5.67 -1.56
N PHE A 58 8.76 -5.10 -2.12
CA PHE A 58 7.99 -4.05 -1.47
C PHE A 58 7.39 -4.53 -0.14
N LEU A 59 6.65 -5.64 -0.17
CA LEU A 59 5.97 -6.14 1.02
C LEU A 59 6.96 -6.49 2.14
N ARG A 60 8.08 -7.15 1.82
CA ARG A 60 9.14 -7.46 2.79
C ARG A 60 9.76 -6.21 3.40
N ALA A 61 9.88 -5.14 2.63
CA ALA A 61 10.42 -3.88 3.13
C ALA A 61 9.44 -3.15 4.08
N ILE A 62 8.14 -3.13 3.76
CA ILE A 62 7.17 -2.37 4.56
C ILE A 62 6.68 -3.10 5.81
N ILE A 63 6.60 -4.43 5.78
CA ILE A 63 5.99 -5.23 6.87
C ILE A 63 6.66 -4.89 8.22
N PRO A 64 8.01 -4.85 8.33
CA PRO A 64 8.65 -4.47 9.57
C PRO A 64 8.26 -3.09 10.08
N VAL A 65 8.16 -2.11 9.19
CA VAL A 65 7.85 -0.71 9.55
C VAL A 65 6.39 -0.55 9.97
N LEU A 66 5.46 -1.24 9.30
CA LEU A 66 4.04 -1.21 9.64
C LEU A 66 3.70 -1.97 10.94
N LEU A 67 4.56 -2.90 11.36
CA LEU A 67 4.40 -3.68 12.58
C LEU A 67 5.25 -3.17 13.74
N GLU A 68 5.88 -2.01 13.61
CA GLU A 68 6.61 -1.41 14.72
C GLU A 68 5.68 -1.13 15.89
N GLY A 69 6.10 -1.57 17.08
CA GLY A 69 5.29 -1.49 18.30
C GLY A 69 4.19 -2.55 18.40
N ALA A 70 3.91 -3.32 17.35
CA ALA A 70 2.92 -4.40 17.37
C ALA A 70 3.50 -5.77 17.78
N ALA A 71 4.82 -5.94 17.71
CA ALA A 71 5.55 -7.11 18.19
C ALA A 71 7.05 -6.77 18.32
N SER A 72 7.84 -7.68 18.89
CA SER A 72 9.30 -7.50 18.93
C SER A 72 9.89 -7.57 17.52
N ALA A 73 10.99 -6.84 17.26
CA ALA A 73 11.65 -6.87 15.96
C ALA A 73 12.07 -8.29 15.55
N GLN A 74 12.46 -9.12 16.52
CA GLN A 74 12.82 -10.52 16.29
C GLN A 74 11.62 -11.35 15.82
N ASP A 75 10.46 -11.21 16.46
CA ASP A 75 9.24 -11.92 16.08
C ASP A 75 8.75 -11.48 14.70
N VAL A 76 8.85 -10.19 14.41
CA VAL A 76 8.48 -9.62 13.11
C VAL A 76 9.34 -10.22 12.01
N VAL A 77 10.67 -10.20 12.15
CA VAL A 77 11.60 -10.77 11.17
C VAL A 77 11.36 -12.26 10.97
N ALA A 78 11.17 -13.03 12.04
CA ALA A 78 10.86 -14.45 11.95
C ALA A 78 9.49 -14.74 11.32
N GLY A 79 8.56 -13.78 11.40
CA GLY A 79 7.18 -13.91 10.94
C GLY A 79 6.88 -13.36 9.55
N ILE A 80 7.85 -12.76 8.85
CA ILE A 80 7.60 -12.09 7.55
C ILE A 80 7.00 -13.07 6.53
N GLU A 81 7.60 -14.23 6.32
CA GLU A 81 7.14 -15.17 5.30
C GLU A 81 5.75 -15.75 5.62
N ASP A 82 5.48 -16.08 6.87
CA ASP A 82 4.14 -16.49 7.30
C ASP A 82 3.10 -15.38 7.07
N THR A 83 3.48 -14.13 7.36
CA THR A 83 2.62 -12.96 7.14
C THR A 83 2.32 -12.78 5.66
N LEU A 84 3.32 -12.97 4.78
CA LEU A 84 3.11 -12.97 3.34
C LEU A 84 2.16 -14.09 2.90
N LYS A 85 2.26 -15.30 3.47
CA LYS A 85 1.32 -16.40 3.18
C LYS A 85 -0.10 -16.10 3.65
N LYS A 86 -0.25 -15.47 4.83
CA LYS A 86 -1.58 -15.04 5.31
C LYS A 86 -2.15 -13.91 4.47
N LEU A 87 -1.31 -12.96 4.03
CA LEU A 87 -1.72 -11.91 3.10
C LEU A 87 -2.19 -12.51 1.77
N ASP A 88 -1.42 -13.44 1.20
CA ASP A 88 -1.79 -14.14 -0.04
C ASP A 88 -3.12 -14.88 0.10
N TYR A 89 -3.31 -15.59 1.20
CA TYR A 89 -4.60 -16.21 1.53
C TYR A 89 -5.73 -15.18 1.59
N SER A 90 -5.52 -14.04 2.25
CA SER A 90 -6.52 -12.98 2.30
C SER A 90 -6.85 -12.41 0.92
N LEU A 91 -5.86 -12.25 0.03
CA LEU A 91 -6.08 -11.78 -1.34
C LEU A 91 -6.94 -12.75 -2.15
N GLN A 92 -6.82 -14.06 -1.92
CA GLN A 92 -7.67 -15.08 -2.57
C GLN A 92 -9.15 -14.95 -2.20
N ASN A 93 -9.45 -14.30 -1.07
CA ASN A 93 -10.80 -14.14 -0.54
C ASN A 93 -11.38 -12.74 -0.80
N LEU A 94 -10.68 -11.88 -1.53
CA LEU A 94 -11.20 -10.57 -1.95
C LEU A 94 -12.17 -10.71 -3.12
N SER A 95 -13.09 -9.74 -3.26
CA SER A 95 -13.84 -9.61 -4.51
C SER A 95 -12.87 -9.32 -5.68
N PRO A 96 -13.24 -9.69 -6.92
CA PRO A 96 -12.40 -9.42 -8.09
C PRO A 96 -11.99 -7.94 -8.22
N GLU A 97 -12.89 -7.01 -7.90
CA GLU A 97 -12.65 -5.56 -7.97
C GLU A 97 -11.66 -5.11 -6.89
N MET A 98 -11.81 -5.59 -5.66
CA MET A 98 -10.90 -5.24 -4.57
C MET A 98 -9.51 -5.83 -4.78
N PHE A 99 -9.43 -7.06 -5.30
CA PHE A 99 -8.17 -7.66 -5.70
C PHE A 99 -7.47 -6.84 -6.77
N LYS A 100 -8.19 -6.45 -7.83
CA LYS A 100 -7.65 -5.62 -8.92
C LYS A 100 -7.11 -4.28 -8.40
N LEU A 101 -7.84 -3.59 -7.52
CA LEU A 101 -7.38 -2.33 -6.92
C LEU A 101 -6.12 -2.54 -6.06
N THR A 102 -6.06 -3.66 -5.33
CA THR A 102 -4.88 -4.00 -4.52
C THR A 102 -3.67 -4.30 -5.40
N GLN A 103 -3.84 -5.04 -6.49
CA GLN A 103 -2.78 -5.27 -7.47
C GLN A 103 -2.30 -3.97 -8.11
N GLN A 104 -3.21 -3.06 -8.48
CA GLN A 104 -2.84 -1.75 -9.03
C GLN A 104 -2.02 -0.92 -8.03
N LEU A 105 -2.36 -0.97 -6.74
CA LEU A 105 -1.58 -0.34 -5.68
C LEU A 105 -0.15 -0.92 -5.63
N PHE A 106 -0.01 -2.25 -5.70
CA PHE A 106 1.30 -2.90 -5.71
C PHE A 106 2.09 -2.58 -6.98
N ASP A 107 1.46 -2.59 -8.16
CA ASP A 107 2.12 -2.26 -9.44
C ASP A 107 2.75 -0.86 -9.40
N VAL A 108 1.96 0.12 -8.93
CA VAL A 108 2.40 1.51 -8.79
C VAL A 108 3.58 1.64 -7.81
N LEU A 109 3.68 0.76 -6.82
CA LEU A 109 4.77 0.75 -5.84
C LEU A 109 5.98 -0.06 -6.32
N SER A 110 5.82 -1.02 -7.22
CA SER A 110 6.90 -1.85 -7.75
C SER A 110 7.64 -1.19 -8.91
N MET A 111 6.97 -0.35 -9.72
CA MET A 111 7.59 0.33 -10.86
C MET A 111 8.34 1.60 -10.42
N GLY A 112 9.63 1.71 -10.71
CA GLY A 112 10.47 2.85 -10.27
C GLY A 112 9.94 4.22 -10.70
N ILE A 113 9.38 4.30 -11.91
CA ILE A 113 8.83 5.55 -12.49
C ILE A 113 7.59 6.08 -11.74
N THR A 114 6.82 5.19 -11.10
CA THR A 114 5.66 5.57 -10.29
C THR A 114 6.03 5.61 -8.80
N ARG A 115 6.85 4.67 -8.33
CA ARG A 115 7.35 4.61 -6.95
C ARG A 115 8.07 5.90 -6.56
N GLY A 116 9.07 6.32 -7.34
CA GLY A 116 9.92 7.47 -7.02
C GLY A 116 9.13 8.74 -6.69
N PRO A 117 8.25 9.23 -7.59
CA PRO A 117 7.42 10.41 -7.34
C PRO A 117 6.45 10.24 -6.17
N LEU A 118 5.85 9.06 -6.01
CA LEU A 118 4.80 8.83 -5.00
C LEU A 118 5.36 8.61 -3.60
N THR A 119 6.52 7.95 -3.47
CA THR A 119 7.09 7.56 -2.18
C THR A 119 8.36 8.33 -1.83
N GLY A 120 9.02 8.96 -2.81
CA GLY A 120 10.35 9.55 -2.65
C GLY A 120 11.48 8.52 -2.72
N ILE A 121 11.18 7.24 -2.94
CA ILE A 121 12.15 6.14 -2.97
C ILE A 121 12.42 5.75 -4.43
N TRP A 122 13.52 6.25 -4.98
CA TRP A 122 13.92 5.97 -6.37
C TRP A 122 14.64 4.62 -6.51
N GLY A 123 15.46 4.27 -5.52
CA GLY A 123 16.15 2.97 -5.44
C GLY A 123 15.19 1.80 -5.27
N SER A 124 15.74 0.58 -5.34
CA SER A 124 14.97 -0.64 -5.12
C SER A 124 14.51 -0.76 -3.65
N TRP A 125 13.43 -1.52 -3.41
CA TRP A 125 12.85 -1.65 -2.07
C TRP A 125 13.79 -2.32 -1.07
N GLU A 126 14.64 -3.23 -1.55
CA GLU A 126 15.66 -3.93 -0.76
C GLU A 126 16.71 -2.97 -0.18
N ASN A 127 16.88 -1.80 -0.79
CA ASN A 127 17.82 -0.77 -0.37
C ASN A 127 17.15 0.40 0.38
N ALA A 128 15.81 0.38 0.53
CA ALA A 128 15.08 1.45 1.21
C ALA A 128 15.26 1.33 2.72
N SER A 129 15.66 2.41 3.39
CA SER A 129 15.77 2.40 4.85
C SER A 129 14.40 2.47 5.53
N SER A 130 14.30 1.95 6.76
CA SER A 130 13.08 2.05 7.56
C SER A 130 12.60 3.49 7.73
N ASP A 131 13.52 4.47 7.82
CA ASP A 131 13.17 5.89 7.90
C ASP A 131 12.57 6.42 6.60
N GLN A 132 13.11 6.03 5.43
CA GLN A 132 12.51 6.38 4.15
C GLN A 132 11.09 5.80 4.03
N ILE A 133 10.90 4.56 4.49
CA ILE A 133 9.62 3.87 4.49
C ILE A 133 8.61 4.59 5.38
N ARG A 134 9.00 4.90 6.63
CA ARG A 134 8.18 5.66 7.58
C ARG A 134 7.79 7.02 7.03
N ASN A 135 8.75 7.74 6.46
CA ASN A 135 8.51 9.07 5.89
C ASN A 135 7.49 9.02 4.74
N PHE A 136 7.56 8.02 3.85
CA PHE A 136 6.54 7.93 2.79
C PHE A 136 5.17 7.57 3.34
N LEU A 137 5.08 6.61 4.28
CA LEU A 137 3.82 6.21 4.88
C LEU A 137 3.16 7.39 5.60
N HIS A 138 3.93 8.13 6.38
CA HIS A 138 3.46 9.33 7.07
C HIS A 138 2.99 10.42 6.09
N ARG A 139 3.69 10.65 4.97
CA ARG A 139 3.24 11.60 3.94
C ARG A 139 1.95 11.16 3.25
N TRP A 140 1.77 9.87 3.01
CA TRP A 140 0.53 9.34 2.42
C TRP A 140 -0.64 9.47 3.39
N GLU A 141 -0.45 9.09 4.65
CA GLU A 141 -1.43 9.22 5.73
C GLU A 141 -1.92 10.66 5.91
N ASN A 142 -1.01 11.64 5.77
CA ASN A 142 -1.30 13.07 5.95
C ASN A 142 -1.51 13.81 4.61
N SER A 143 -1.76 13.09 3.52
CA SER A 143 -1.91 13.72 2.21
C SER A 143 -3.26 14.42 2.03
N TYR A 144 -3.27 15.56 1.34
CA TYR A 144 -4.51 16.18 0.84
C TYR A 144 -5.21 15.32 -0.22
N LEU A 145 -4.48 14.42 -0.89
CA LEU A 145 -5.04 13.51 -1.88
C LEU A 145 -5.65 12.29 -1.16
N ASN A 146 -6.98 12.19 -1.19
CA ASN A 146 -7.69 11.07 -0.57
C ASN A 146 -7.19 9.71 -1.06
N LEU A 147 -6.78 9.60 -2.34
CA LEU A 147 -6.24 8.37 -2.91
C LEU A 147 -4.98 7.87 -2.18
N LEU A 148 -4.07 8.76 -1.79
CA LEU A 148 -2.84 8.38 -1.08
C LEU A 148 -3.13 7.96 0.37
N ARG A 149 -4.05 8.67 1.02
CA ARG A 149 -4.56 8.28 2.35
C ARG A 149 -5.21 6.91 2.32
N MET A 150 -6.04 6.64 1.31
CA MET A 150 -6.63 5.31 1.09
C MET A 150 -5.55 4.26 0.83
N GLY A 151 -4.54 4.56 0.01
CA GLY A 151 -3.40 3.68 -0.24
C GLY A 151 -2.69 3.28 1.05
N GLN A 152 -2.32 4.24 1.91
CA GLN A 152 -1.67 3.95 3.19
C GLN A 152 -2.56 3.13 4.12
N GLY A 153 -3.84 3.50 4.24
CA GLY A 153 -4.79 2.76 5.08
C GLY A 153 -5.00 1.33 4.60
N SER A 154 -5.03 1.09 3.29
CA SER A 154 -5.13 -0.25 2.71
C SER A 154 -3.89 -1.09 2.99
N LEU A 155 -2.68 -0.53 2.82
CA LEU A 155 -1.43 -1.24 3.16
C LEU A 155 -1.40 -1.65 4.63
N LEU A 156 -1.71 -0.72 5.52
CA LEU A 156 -1.76 -0.97 6.96
C LEU A 156 -2.75 -2.09 7.30
N LYS A 157 -3.99 -1.99 6.80
CA LYS A 157 -5.04 -3.00 7.07
C LYS A 157 -4.68 -4.37 6.56
N LEU A 158 -4.15 -4.47 5.34
CA LEU A 158 -3.73 -5.73 4.73
C LEU A 158 -2.63 -6.40 5.56
N VAL A 159 -1.61 -5.65 5.98
CA VAL A 159 -0.50 -6.18 6.77
C VAL A 159 -0.94 -6.56 8.18
N ILE A 160 -1.70 -5.70 8.88
CA ILE A 160 -2.21 -6.00 10.23
C ILE A 160 -3.10 -7.23 10.21
N MET A 161 -4.03 -7.33 9.25
CA MET A 161 -4.91 -8.50 9.14
C MET A 161 -4.11 -9.78 8.89
N ALA A 162 -3.14 -9.74 7.97
CA ALA A 162 -2.29 -10.87 7.68
C ALA A 162 -1.44 -11.29 8.90
N TRP A 163 -0.93 -10.32 9.66
CA TRP A 163 -0.16 -10.58 10.88
C TRP A 163 -1.00 -11.27 11.95
N TYR A 164 -2.19 -10.74 12.24
CA TYR A 164 -3.06 -11.30 13.28
C TYR A 164 -3.81 -12.57 12.89
N PHE A 165 -3.76 -12.96 11.60
CA PHE A 165 -4.16 -14.30 11.15
C PHE A 165 -3.16 -15.40 11.54
N ARG A 166 -2.01 -15.05 12.12
CA ARG A 166 -1.01 -15.99 12.60
C ARG A 166 -1.28 -16.35 14.06
N PRO A 167 -1.44 -17.65 14.43
CA PRO A 167 -1.62 -18.06 15.82
C PRO A 167 -0.54 -17.55 16.77
N GLN A 168 0.70 -17.40 16.28
CA GLN A 168 1.83 -16.89 17.03
C GLN A 168 1.66 -15.43 17.48
N SER A 169 0.80 -14.66 16.82
CA SER A 169 0.53 -13.25 17.18
C SER A 169 -0.49 -13.11 18.31
N TRP A 170 -1.31 -14.14 18.58
CA TRP A 170 -2.48 -14.05 19.45
C TRP A 170 -2.11 -13.81 20.92
N ALA A 171 -1.02 -14.43 21.38
CA ALA A 171 -0.52 -14.23 22.74
C ALA A 171 -0.19 -12.76 23.02
N HIS A 172 0.27 -12.02 22.01
CA HIS A 172 0.65 -10.61 22.16
C HIS A 172 -0.56 -9.69 22.34
N CYS A 173 -1.71 -10.02 21.73
CA CYS A 173 -2.95 -9.24 21.87
C CYS A 173 -3.93 -9.82 22.91
N GLY A 174 -3.51 -10.84 23.68
CA GLY A 174 -4.35 -11.46 24.70
C GLY A 174 -5.50 -12.31 24.15
N TYR A 175 -5.47 -12.66 22.86
CA TYR A 175 -6.48 -13.51 22.26
C TYR A 175 -6.20 -15.00 22.56
N PRO A 176 -7.14 -15.74 23.19
CA PRO A 176 -6.92 -17.14 23.56
C PRO A 176 -6.97 -18.11 22.37
N GLY A 177 -7.27 -17.61 21.17
CA GLY A 177 -7.54 -18.42 19.99
C GLY A 177 -9.03 -18.72 19.81
N PRO A 178 -9.42 -19.30 18.66
CA PRO A 178 -10.79 -19.68 18.40
C PRO A 178 -11.25 -20.77 19.39
N PRO A 179 -12.56 -20.86 19.69
CA PRO A 179 -13.11 -21.94 20.50
C PRO A 179 -12.75 -23.30 19.91
N LYS A 180 -12.36 -24.24 20.78
CA LYS A 180 -12.21 -25.64 20.38
C LYS A 180 -13.61 -26.24 20.27
N ILE A 181 -13.95 -26.76 19.09
CA ILE A 181 -15.21 -27.48 18.83
C ILE A 181 -14.96 -28.98 19.04
#